data_AF-A0A131XQ97-F1
#
_entry.id   AF-A0A131XQ97-F1
#
_cell.length_a   1.000
_cell.length_b   1.000
_cell.length_c   1.000
_cell.angle_alpha   90.00
_cell.angle_beta   90.00
_cell.angle_gamma   90.00
#
_symmetry.space_group_name_H-M   'P 1'
#
loop_
_entity.id
_entity.type
_entity.pdbx_description
1 polymer ?
#
loop_
_entity_poly.entity_id
_entity_poly.type
_entity_poly.pdbx_seq_one_letter_code
_entity_poly.pdbx_strand_id
1 'polypeptide(L)'
;RLKHIPRPKFQVCVLGDQQHCDEAKANNLACMDTEALKKLNKSKKLVKKLAKKYDAFMASESLIKQIPRLLGPGLNKAGKFPTLLTHNESMMAKLDEVKATIKFQMKKVLCLAVAVGNVKMTPDELAQNINLAINYLVSLLKKNWQNIRSLHIKSTMGPPQRLY
;
A
#
# COMPACT_ATOMS: atom_id res chain seq x y z
N ARG A 1 -1.17 -1.37 11.32
CA ARG A 1 -2.22 -0.59 10.62
C ARG A 1 -2.31 0.76 11.32
N LEU A 2 -2.42 1.87 10.59
CA LEU A 2 -2.67 3.16 11.22
C LEU A 2 -4.16 3.34 11.48
N LYS A 3 -4.51 4.19 12.45
CA LYS A 3 -5.91 4.54 12.74
C LYS A 3 -6.44 5.59 11.77
N HIS A 4 -5.60 6.54 11.35
CA HIS A 4 -5.98 7.62 10.44
C HIS A 4 -5.27 7.48 9.10
N ILE A 5 -6.00 7.67 7.99
CA ILE A 5 -5.50 7.48 6.62
C ILE A 5 -4.49 8.58 6.25
N PRO A 6 -3.18 8.27 6.12
CA PRO A 6 -2.16 9.30 5.92
C PRO A 6 -2.10 9.83 4.48
N ARG A 7 -2.57 9.06 3.49
CA ARG A 7 -2.42 9.40 2.06
C ARG A 7 -3.79 9.59 1.38
N PRO A 8 -4.23 10.83 1.15
CA PRO A 8 -5.52 11.09 0.50
C PRO A 8 -5.54 10.78 -1.01
N LYS A 9 -4.37 10.77 -1.68
CA LYS A 9 -4.24 10.49 -3.13
C LYS A 9 -3.84 9.04 -3.44
N PHE A 10 -4.09 8.10 -2.53
CA PHE A 10 -3.68 6.71 -2.70
C PHE A 10 -4.58 6.00 -3.73
N GLN A 11 -4.04 5.69 -4.91
CA GLN A 11 -4.82 5.05 -5.98
C GLN A 11 -4.74 3.52 -5.86
N VAL A 12 -5.89 2.89 -5.65
CA VAL A 12 -6.01 1.42 -5.58
C VAL A 12 -6.68 0.91 -6.86
N CYS A 13 -6.14 -0.17 -7.41
CA CYS A 13 -6.72 -0.86 -8.57
C CYS A 13 -7.22 -2.24 -8.14
N VAL A 14 -8.43 -2.59 -8.55
CA VAL A 14 -9.09 -3.87 -8.25
C VAL A 14 -8.93 -4.82 -9.44
N LEU A 15 -8.45 -6.02 -9.17
CA LEU A 15 -8.26 -7.11 -10.12
C LEU A 15 -9.30 -8.19 -9.75
N GLY A 16 -10.40 -8.23 -10.47
CA GLY A 16 -11.59 -8.93 -10.00
C GLY A 16 -12.30 -9.73 -11.08
N ASP A 17 -13.20 -10.59 -10.62
CA ASP A 17 -14.26 -11.17 -11.44
C ASP A 17 -15.35 -10.10 -11.69
N GLN A 18 -16.34 -10.42 -12.51
CA GLN A 18 -17.35 -9.46 -12.98
C GLN A 18 -18.09 -8.74 -11.83
N GLN A 19 -18.43 -9.46 -10.75
CA GLN A 19 -19.05 -8.88 -9.55
C GLN A 19 -18.16 -7.82 -8.88
N HIS A 20 -16.87 -8.11 -8.69
CA HIS A 20 -15.91 -7.15 -8.13
C HIS A 20 -15.65 -5.97 -9.06
N CYS A 21 -15.74 -6.18 -10.37
CA CYS A 21 -15.61 -5.11 -11.34
C CYS A 21 -16.83 -4.20 -11.36
N ASP A 22 -18.04 -4.72 -11.16
CA ASP A 22 -19.26 -3.92 -11.10
C ASP A 22 -19.34 -3.12 -9.79
N GLU A 23 -19.00 -3.73 -8.65
CA GLU A 23 -18.86 -3.00 -7.39
C GLU A 23 -17.73 -1.96 -7.44
N ALA A 24 -16.63 -2.23 -8.14
CA ALA A 24 -15.52 -1.28 -8.26
C ALA A 24 -15.93 -0.09 -9.14
N LYS A 25 -16.66 -0.34 -10.24
CA LYS A 25 -17.22 0.73 -11.09
C LYS A 25 -18.24 1.57 -10.35
N ALA A 26 -19.12 0.95 -9.55
CA ALA A 26 -20.07 1.68 -8.71
C ALA A 26 -19.35 2.61 -7.71
N ASN A 27 -18.19 2.20 -7.23
CA ASN A 27 -17.35 2.98 -6.30
C ASN A 27 -16.31 3.87 -6.99
N ASN A 28 -16.36 4.05 -8.33
CA ASN A 28 -15.41 4.83 -9.12
C ASN A 28 -13.92 4.39 -8.98
N LEU A 29 -13.69 3.09 -8.78
CA LEU A 29 -12.36 2.50 -8.66
C LEU A 29 -11.91 1.91 -10.00
N ALA A 30 -10.61 2.00 -10.27
CA ALA A 30 -10.03 1.37 -11.46
C ALA A 30 -10.11 -0.17 -11.31
N CYS A 31 -10.87 -0.81 -12.18
CA CYS A 31 -11.01 -2.26 -12.25
C CYS A 31 -10.30 -2.84 -13.48
N MET A 32 -9.79 -4.07 -13.38
CA MET A 32 -9.33 -4.84 -14.53
C MET A 32 -9.80 -6.29 -14.46
N ASP A 33 -10.39 -6.75 -15.56
CA ASP A 33 -10.83 -8.12 -15.76
C ASP A 33 -9.70 -9.08 -16.14
N THR A 34 -10.00 -10.37 -16.03
CA THR A 34 -9.10 -11.51 -16.33
C THR A 34 -8.56 -11.49 -17.76
N GLU A 35 -9.34 -11.00 -18.72
CA GLU A 35 -8.94 -10.88 -20.13
C GLU A 35 -7.94 -9.74 -20.34
N ALA A 36 -8.14 -8.60 -19.66
CA ALA A 36 -7.21 -7.48 -19.69
C ALA A 36 -5.87 -7.88 -19.06
N LEU A 37 -5.91 -8.65 -17.98
CA LEU A 37 -4.74 -9.24 -17.31
C LEU A 37 -3.94 -10.17 -18.23
N LYS A 38 -4.60 -11.02 -19.03
CA LYS A 38 -3.94 -11.89 -20.02
C LYS A 38 -3.31 -11.10 -21.17
N LYS A 39 -3.98 -10.04 -21.66
CA LYS A 39 -3.42 -9.12 -22.67
C LYS A 39 -2.20 -8.37 -22.14
N LEU A 40 -2.21 -7.97 -20.87
CA LEU A 40 -1.11 -7.29 -20.18
C LEU A 40 0.11 -8.18 -19.96
N ASN A 41 -0.05 -9.50 -19.81
CA ASN A 41 1.07 -10.44 -19.63
C ASN A 41 2.02 -10.45 -20.85
N LYS A 42 1.48 -10.26 -22.08
CA LYS A 42 2.29 -10.22 -23.30
C LYS A 42 3.27 -9.02 -23.33
N SER A 43 3.02 -7.97 -22.55
CA SER A 43 3.80 -6.72 -22.60
C SER A 43 4.34 -6.30 -21.24
N LYS A 44 5.59 -6.69 -20.94
CA LYS A 44 6.31 -6.28 -19.71
C LYS A 44 6.37 -4.75 -19.50
N LYS A 45 6.36 -3.95 -20.57
CA LYS A 45 6.37 -2.47 -20.49
C LYS A 45 5.06 -1.91 -19.93
N LEU A 46 3.91 -2.45 -20.35
CA LEU A 46 2.60 -1.99 -19.88
C LEU A 46 2.38 -2.34 -18.41
N VAL A 47 2.81 -3.54 -17.98
CA VAL A 47 2.77 -3.95 -16.56
C VAL A 47 3.60 -3.01 -15.69
N LYS A 48 4.79 -2.59 -16.14
CA LYS A 48 5.61 -1.59 -15.42
C LYS A 48 4.92 -0.22 -15.36
N LYS A 49 4.25 0.22 -16.43
CA LYS A 49 3.52 1.50 -16.46
C LYS A 49 2.33 1.47 -15.48
N LEU A 50 1.62 0.36 -15.43
CA LEU A 50 0.49 0.12 -14.54
C LEU A 50 0.91 0.06 -13.07
N ALA A 51 2.02 -0.64 -12.77
CA ALA A 51 2.61 -0.69 -11.44
C ALA A 51 3.13 0.68 -10.95
N LYS A 52 3.47 1.61 -11.86
CA LYS A 52 3.81 3.00 -11.52
C LYS A 52 2.57 3.87 -11.31
N LYS A 53 1.47 3.60 -12.02
CA LYS A 53 0.24 4.39 -11.96
C LYS A 53 -0.53 4.19 -10.65
N TYR A 54 -0.63 2.95 -10.19
CA TYR A 54 -1.39 2.62 -8.98
C TYR A 54 -0.47 2.27 -7.81
N ASP A 55 -0.85 2.67 -6.59
CA ASP A 55 -0.05 2.46 -5.38
C ASP A 55 -0.30 1.10 -4.73
N ALA A 56 -1.53 0.59 -4.81
CA ALA A 56 -1.88 -0.75 -4.35
C ALA A 56 -2.81 -1.46 -5.33
N PHE A 57 -2.81 -2.79 -5.21
CA PHE A 57 -3.69 -3.68 -5.95
C PHE A 57 -4.50 -4.50 -4.96
N MET A 58 -5.75 -4.77 -5.30
CA MET A 58 -6.61 -5.73 -4.61
C MET A 58 -7.00 -6.81 -5.61
N ALA A 59 -7.08 -8.07 -5.17
CA ALA A 59 -7.39 -9.18 -6.05
C ALA A 59 -8.45 -10.11 -5.46
N SER A 60 -9.43 -10.49 -6.28
CA SER A 60 -10.39 -11.55 -5.93
C SER A 60 -9.66 -12.86 -5.64
N GLU A 61 -10.22 -13.68 -4.75
CA GLU A 61 -9.71 -15.00 -4.39
C GLU A 61 -9.53 -15.91 -5.62
N SER A 62 -10.41 -15.81 -6.60
CA SER A 62 -10.33 -16.55 -7.87
C SER A 62 -9.04 -16.24 -8.65
N LEU A 63 -8.54 -15.00 -8.53
CA LEU A 63 -7.44 -14.49 -9.33
C LEU A 63 -6.10 -14.51 -8.59
N ILE A 64 -6.10 -14.53 -7.26
CA ILE A 64 -4.87 -14.46 -6.47
C ILE A 64 -3.90 -15.62 -6.78
N LYS A 65 -4.43 -16.80 -7.13
CA LYS A 65 -3.64 -17.98 -7.50
C LYS A 65 -2.91 -17.81 -8.85
N GLN A 66 -3.47 -17.01 -9.76
CA GLN A 66 -2.91 -16.81 -11.11
C GLN A 66 -1.94 -15.63 -11.17
N ILE A 67 -2.04 -14.68 -10.23
CA ILE A 67 -1.25 -13.45 -10.20
C ILE A 67 0.27 -13.67 -10.15
N PRO A 68 0.82 -14.63 -9.36
CA PRO A 68 2.25 -14.90 -9.38
C PRO A 68 2.78 -15.29 -10.76
N ARG A 69 2.00 -16.06 -11.54
CA ARG A 69 2.38 -16.50 -12.88
C ARG A 69 2.22 -15.40 -13.94
N LEU A 70 1.14 -14.62 -13.85
CA LEU A 70 0.79 -13.61 -14.86
C LEU A 70 1.50 -12.25 -14.64
N LEU A 71 1.64 -11.84 -13.39
CA LEU A 71 2.09 -10.51 -13.00
C LEU A 71 3.24 -10.51 -11.98
N GLY A 72 3.64 -11.68 -11.49
CA GLY A 72 4.67 -11.84 -10.45
C GLY A 72 5.94 -11.04 -10.72
N PRO A 73 6.61 -11.16 -11.89
CA PRO A 73 7.87 -10.45 -12.13
C PRO A 73 7.73 -8.92 -12.13
N GLY A 74 6.57 -8.39 -12.52
CA GLY A 74 6.32 -6.95 -12.61
C GLY A 74 5.89 -6.35 -11.28
N LEU A 75 4.89 -6.96 -10.63
CA LEU A 75 4.30 -6.46 -9.39
C LEU A 75 5.13 -6.79 -8.14
N ASN A 76 5.75 -7.97 -8.08
CA ASN A 76 6.60 -8.34 -6.94
C ASN A 76 7.88 -7.50 -6.90
N LYS A 77 8.49 -7.23 -8.07
CA LYS A 77 9.64 -6.32 -8.17
C LYS A 77 9.30 -4.89 -7.76
N ALA A 78 8.04 -4.47 -7.94
CA ALA A 78 7.54 -3.18 -7.48
C ALA A 78 7.15 -3.17 -5.99
N GLY A 79 7.13 -4.33 -5.31
CA GLY A 79 6.68 -4.44 -3.91
C GLY A 79 5.17 -4.27 -3.73
N LYS A 80 4.40 -4.30 -4.82
CA LYS A 80 2.94 -4.03 -4.86
C LYS A 80 2.16 -5.33 -5.06
N PHE A 81 2.43 -6.33 -4.23
CA PHE A 81 1.66 -7.58 -4.29
C PHE A 81 0.20 -7.30 -3.86
N PRO A 82 -0.79 -7.84 -4.59
CA PRO A 82 -2.19 -7.54 -4.31
C PRO A 82 -2.66 -8.06 -2.96
N THR A 83 -3.52 -7.30 -2.30
CA THR A 83 -4.24 -7.73 -1.10
C THR A 83 -5.43 -8.59 -1.51
N LEU A 84 -5.69 -9.69 -0.79
CA LEU A 84 -6.84 -10.55 -1.02
C LEU A 84 -8.14 -9.81 -0.75
N LEU A 85 -9.07 -9.86 -1.70
CA LEU A 85 -10.45 -9.43 -1.56
C LEU A 85 -11.35 -10.67 -1.62
N THR A 86 -12.19 -10.82 -0.60
CA THR A 86 -13.16 -11.90 -0.43
C THR A 86 -14.54 -11.33 -0.76
N HIS A 87 -15.45 -12.17 -1.26
CA HIS A 87 -16.82 -11.74 -1.62
C HIS A 87 -17.70 -11.44 -0.39
N ASN A 88 -17.26 -11.86 0.80
CA ASN A 88 -18.00 -11.66 2.06
C ASN A 88 -17.68 -10.31 2.74
N GLU A 89 -16.65 -9.60 2.31
CA GLU A 89 -16.22 -8.35 2.96
C GLU A 89 -16.48 -7.16 2.03
N SER A 90 -16.92 -6.05 2.62
CA SER A 90 -17.16 -4.82 1.87
C SER A 90 -15.85 -4.29 1.29
N MET A 91 -15.83 -4.07 -0.03
CA MET A 91 -14.66 -3.52 -0.71
C MET A 91 -14.20 -2.20 -0.09
N MET A 92 -15.14 -1.36 0.34
CA MET A 92 -14.85 -0.06 0.94
C MET A 92 -14.06 -0.18 2.25
N ALA A 93 -14.43 -1.11 3.13
CA ALA A 93 -13.69 -1.35 4.36
C ALA A 93 -12.25 -1.80 4.08
N LYS A 94 -12.06 -2.76 3.16
CA LYS A 94 -10.71 -3.19 2.77
C LYS A 94 -9.91 -2.09 2.08
N LEU A 95 -10.53 -1.24 1.28
CA LEU A 95 -9.85 -0.10 0.68
C LEU A 95 -9.32 0.86 1.73
N ASP A 96 -10.12 1.16 2.74
CA ASP A 96 -9.71 2.04 3.82
C ASP A 96 -8.65 1.38 4.71
N GLU A 97 -8.72 0.07 4.93
CA GLU A 97 -7.63 -0.68 5.55
C GLU A 97 -6.33 -0.58 4.75
N VAL A 98 -6.40 -0.75 3.42
CA VAL A 98 -5.23 -0.68 2.54
C VAL A 98 -4.65 0.74 2.53
N LYS A 99 -5.49 1.77 2.49
CA LYS A 99 -5.06 3.18 2.57
C LYS A 99 -4.44 3.53 3.93
N ALA A 100 -4.96 2.96 5.02
CA ALA A 100 -4.43 3.13 6.37
C ALA A 100 -3.20 2.24 6.66
N THR A 101 -2.94 1.26 5.78
CA THR A 101 -1.79 0.36 5.95
C THR A 101 -0.54 0.97 5.35
N ILE A 102 0.39 1.31 6.24
CA ILE A 102 1.75 1.62 5.88
C ILE A 102 2.57 0.34 5.74
N LYS A 103 3.23 0.16 4.59
CA LYS A 103 4.21 -0.92 4.39
C LYS A 103 5.63 -0.41 4.62
N PHE A 104 6.30 -0.94 5.64
CA PHE A 104 7.74 -0.81 5.79
C PHE A 104 8.43 -1.89 4.95
N GLN A 105 8.97 -1.50 3.79
CA GLN A 105 9.78 -2.41 2.99
C GLN A 105 11.24 -2.30 3.42
N MET A 106 11.72 -3.28 4.18
CA MET A 106 13.15 -3.38 4.48
C MET A 106 13.90 -3.68 3.17
N LYS A 107 14.66 -2.69 2.69
CA LYS A 107 15.66 -2.85 1.64
C LYS A 107 17.05 -2.84 2.28
N LYS A 108 18.10 -3.16 1.52
CA LYS A 108 19.50 -3.00 1.96
C LYS A 108 19.91 -1.51 2.03
N VAL A 109 19.14 -0.70 2.72
CA VAL A 109 19.36 0.74 2.93
C VAL A 109 19.19 1.06 4.42
N LEU A 110 20.00 1.99 4.90
CA LEU A 110 20.03 2.37 6.32
C LEU A 110 18.88 3.30 6.71
N CYS A 111 18.33 4.06 5.75
CA CYS A 111 17.26 5.02 5.97
C CYS A 111 15.98 4.57 5.27
N LEU A 112 14.87 4.55 6.01
CA LEU A 112 13.53 4.30 5.49
C LEU A 112 12.67 5.53 5.76
N ALA A 113 11.99 6.03 4.72
CA ALA A 113 11.11 7.18 4.83
C ALA A 113 9.68 6.73 4.53
N VAL A 114 8.76 7.07 5.44
CA VAL A 114 7.34 6.70 5.29
C VAL A 114 6.43 7.85 5.69
N ALA A 115 5.30 7.96 5.00
CA ALA A 115 4.31 9.01 5.25
C ALA A 115 3.32 8.53 6.32
N VAL A 116 3.27 9.23 7.45
CA VAL A 116 2.50 8.83 8.65
C VAL A 116 1.28 9.72 8.89
N GLY A 117 1.10 10.79 8.11
CA GLY A 117 -0.04 11.69 8.24
C GLY A 117 -0.11 12.77 7.16
N ASN A 118 -1.14 13.62 7.27
CA ASN A 118 -1.41 14.74 6.38
C ASN A 118 -1.67 16.02 7.21
N VAL A 119 -1.49 17.19 6.59
CA VAL A 119 -1.66 18.51 7.23
C VAL A 119 -3.09 18.76 7.73
N LYS A 120 -4.08 18.05 7.18
CA LYS A 120 -5.49 18.17 7.61
C LYS A 120 -5.82 17.40 8.90
N MET A 121 -4.88 16.62 9.44
CA MET A 121 -5.08 15.88 10.69
C MET A 121 -4.76 16.74 11.90
N THR A 122 -5.41 16.46 13.02
CA THR A 122 -5.09 17.11 14.30
C THR A 122 -3.73 16.63 14.84
N PRO A 123 -3.05 17.43 15.68
CA PRO A 123 -1.76 17.05 16.26
C PRO A 123 -1.83 15.76 17.08
N ASP A 124 -2.95 15.50 17.78
CA ASP A 124 -3.13 14.28 18.58
C ASP A 124 -3.23 13.03 17.71
N GLU A 125 -3.99 13.09 16.61
CA GLU A 125 -4.09 11.99 15.64
C GLU A 125 -2.73 11.68 14.98
N LEU A 126 -1.96 12.73 14.68
CA LEU A 126 -0.60 12.60 14.14
C LEU A 126 0.33 11.92 15.15
N ALA A 127 0.32 12.34 16.41
CA ALA A 127 1.13 11.74 17.46
C ALA A 127 0.81 10.25 17.66
N GLN A 128 -0.48 9.88 17.66
CA GLN A 128 -0.90 8.48 17.74
C GLN A 128 -0.38 7.66 16.56
N ASN A 129 -0.52 8.18 15.34
CA ASN A 129 -0.03 7.51 14.14
C ASN A 129 1.50 7.36 14.14
N ILE A 130 2.24 8.38 14.57
CA ILE A 130 3.70 8.37 14.71
C ILE A 130 4.14 7.30 15.70
N ASN A 131 3.54 7.28 16.90
CA ASN A 131 3.87 6.29 17.93
C ASN A 131 3.60 4.86 17.46
N LEU A 132 2.46 4.61 16.81
CA LEU A 132 2.14 3.32 16.20
C LEU A 132 3.18 2.89 15.16
N ALA A 133 3.60 3.81 14.29
CA ALA A 133 4.58 3.54 13.25
C ALA A 133 5.98 3.23 13.83
N ILE A 134 6.43 3.99 14.83
CA ILE A 134 7.71 3.77 15.51
C ILE A 134 7.71 2.43 16.25
N ASN A 135 6.67 2.16 17.05
CA ASN A 135 6.57 0.90 17.80
C ASN A 135 6.55 -0.32 16.88
N TYR A 136 5.81 -0.24 15.77
CA TYR A 136 5.82 -1.31 14.78
C TYR A 136 7.20 -1.49 14.13
N LEU A 137 7.89 -0.41 13.77
CA LEU A 137 9.25 -0.49 13.20
C LEU A 137 10.25 -1.13 14.17
N VAL A 138 10.22 -0.72 15.44
CA VAL A 138 11.07 -1.27 16.50
C VAL A 138 10.84 -2.78 16.63
N SER A 139 9.59 -3.23 16.62
CA SER A 139 9.24 -4.65 16.74
C SER A 139 9.75 -5.54 15.60
N LEU A 140 10.03 -4.96 14.42
CA LEU A 140 10.56 -5.70 13.26
C LEU A 140 12.08 -5.91 13.34
N LEU A 141 12.80 -5.19 14.20
CA LEU A 141 14.26 -5.21 14.28
C LEU A 141 14.72 -6.14 15.41
N LYS A 142 15.63 -7.07 15.12
CA LYS A 142 16.12 -8.08 16.10
C LYS A 142 16.70 -7.50 17.40
N LYS A 143 17.14 -6.24 17.41
CA LYS A 143 17.69 -5.54 18.59
C LYS A 143 16.84 -4.31 19.00
N ASN A 144 15.60 -4.22 18.52
CA ASN A 144 14.67 -3.14 18.84
C ASN A 144 15.34 -1.75 18.70
N TRP A 145 15.34 -0.96 19.79
CA TRP A 145 15.88 0.40 19.87
C TRP A 145 17.40 0.49 19.67
N GLN A 146 18.16 -0.55 20.02
CA GLN A 146 19.63 -0.52 19.84
C GLN A 146 20.03 -0.52 18.36
N ASN A 147 19.13 -0.95 17.47
CA ASN A 147 19.37 -0.95 16.03
C ASN A 147 18.98 0.38 15.36
N ILE A 148 18.39 1.32 16.11
CA ILE A 148 17.94 2.62 15.62
C ILE A 148 18.93 3.66 16.13
N ARG A 149 19.66 4.31 15.22
CA ARG A 149 20.61 5.38 15.59
C ARG A 149 19.91 6.72 15.81
N SER A 150 18.95 7.03 14.96
CA SER A 150 18.24 8.31 15.01
C SER A 150 16.88 8.23 14.31
N LEU A 151 15.89 8.96 14.81
CA LEU A 151 14.56 9.12 14.21
C LEU A 151 14.33 10.59 13.87
N HIS A 152 13.92 10.85 12.63
CA HIS A 152 13.62 12.19 12.14
C HIS A 152 12.20 12.25 11.60
N ILE A 153 11.48 13.32 11.96
CA ILE A 153 10.20 13.68 11.38
C ILE A 153 10.43 14.91 10.51
N LYS A 154 9.89 14.88 9.29
CA LYS A 154 9.87 16.06 8.42
C LYS A 154 8.52 16.19 7.73
N SER A 155 8.12 17.44 7.53
CA SER A 155 7.04 17.80 6.62
C SER A 155 7.58 17.90 5.18
N THR A 156 6.69 17.93 4.18
CA THR A 156 7.08 18.04 2.75
C THR A 156 7.97 19.26 2.48
N MET A 157 7.67 20.39 3.14
CA MET A 157 8.36 21.68 2.96
C MET A 157 9.05 22.18 4.24
N GLY A 158 9.08 21.38 5.31
CA GLY A 158 9.59 21.79 6.62
C GLY A 158 10.99 21.25 6.92
N PRO A 159 11.74 21.91 7.83
CA PRO A 159 13.00 21.37 8.33
C PRO A 159 12.76 20.05 9.09
N PRO A 160 13.72 19.12 9.06
CA PRO A 160 13.63 17.88 9.82
C PRO A 160 13.78 18.14 11.32
N GLN A 161 12.88 17.56 12.11
CA GLN A 161 12.94 17.54 13.57
C GLN A 161 13.41 16.17 14.03
N ARG A 162 14.43 16.13 14.88
CA ARG A 162 14.95 14.88 15.44
C ARG A 162 14.20 14.51 16.72
N LEU A 163 13.68 13.28 16.77
CA LEU A 163 13.03 12.73 17.96
C LEU A 163 13.97 11.88 18.81
N TYR A 164 14.91 11.18 18.17
CA TYR A 164 15.86 10.25 18.78
C TYR A 164 17.18 10.31 18.00
#